data_AF-A0AAV0V342-F1
#
_entry.id   AF-A0AAV0V342-F1
#
_cell.length_a   1.000
_cell.length_b   1.000
_cell.length_c   1.000
_cell.angle_alpha   90.00
_cell.angle_beta   90.00
_cell.angle_gamma   90.00
#
_symmetry.space_group_name_H-M   'P 1'
#
loop_
_entity.id
_entity.type
_entity.pdbx_description
1 polymer ?
#
loop_
_entity_poly.entity_id
_entity_poly.type
_entity_poly.pdbx_seq_one_letter_code
_entity_poly.pdbx_strand_id
1 'polypeptide(L)'
;MLAAATKRLGRAAGAFAWHRAPLLRAHWSPVSTDVAAPSVAEPPKRNKLKIPTKRAAALLQQLEAEAVANASTGKEIEAFKPGDAVEVQYLLSRTGGRVQRVKGVVLARRNRGTSSSFVIRNHIGGYGYEQKIFLHSPLLQSVKVLQEAFIHKGKKRVRRAKLFYLREKAPSLTTV
;
A
#
# COMPACT_ATOMS: atom_id res chain seq x y z
N MET A 1 78.61 -45.45 -10.89
CA MET A 1 77.60 -45.14 -11.93
C MET A 1 76.94 -43.82 -11.53
N LEU A 2 77.40 -42.68 -12.03
CA LEU A 2 77.00 -41.96 -13.26
C LEU A 2 75.67 -41.18 -13.12
N ALA A 3 75.74 -39.89 -13.47
CA ALA A 3 74.69 -38.87 -13.73
C ALA A 3 73.97 -38.23 -12.50
N ALA A 4 74.09 -36.93 -12.19
CA ALA A 4 73.74 -35.69 -12.95
C ALA A 4 72.20 -35.56 -13.15
N ALA A 5 71.50 -34.43 -13.00
CA ALA A 5 71.86 -33.01 -13.08
C ALA A 5 70.69 -32.10 -12.61
N THR A 6 71.04 -30.86 -12.19
CA THR A 6 70.32 -29.56 -12.40
C THR A 6 68.94 -29.33 -11.72
N LYS A 7 68.55 -28.14 -11.22
CA LYS A 7 68.99 -26.74 -11.45
C LYS A 7 68.52 -25.82 -10.30
N ARG A 8 69.49 -25.11 -9.71
CA ARG A 8 69.50 -23.73 -9.15
C ARG A 8 68.21 -23.12 -8.57
N LEU A 9 68.20 -22.95 -7.24
CA LEU A 9 67.49 -21.86 -6.55
C LEU A 9 68.23 -20.53 -6.78
N GLY A 10 67.52 -19.54 -7.34
CA GLY A 10 68.01 -18.18 -7.57
C GLY A 10 67.43 -17.19 -6.57
N ARG A 11 68.33 -16.69 -5.70
CA ARG A 11 68.43 -15.35 -5.10
C ARG A 11 67.17 -14.50 -4.90
N ALA A 12 66.89 -14.25 -3.62
CA ALA A 12 66.19 -13.07 -3.13
C ALA A 12 66.97 -11.78 -3.47
N ALA A 13 66.26 -10.75 -3.95
CA ALA A 13 66.78 -9.40 -4.06
C ALA A 13 65.62 -8.38 -3.98
N GLY A 14 65.84 -7.32 -3.19
CA GLY A 14 65.22 -6.02 -3.45
C GLY A 14 64.09 -5.59 -2.50
N ALA A 15 64.45 -5.25 -1.25
CA ALA A 15 63.66 -4.33 -0.45
C ALA A 15 63.71 -2.93 -1.09
N PHE A 16 62.62 -2.53 -1.76
CA PHE A 16 62.47 -1.17 -2.28
C PHE A 16 61.91 -0.28 -1.18
N ALA A 17 62.81 0.46 -0.53
CA ALA A 17 62.48 1.56 0.36
C ALA A 17 61.95 2.75 -0.46
N TRP A 18 60.65 3.04 -0.33
CA TRP A 18 60.07 4.27 -0.88
C TRP A 18 60.25 5.40 0.13
N HIS A 19 60.98 6.42 -0.29
CA HIS A 19 61.15 7.68 0.43
C HIS A 19 59.79 8.35 0.66
N ARG A 20 59.49 8.66 1.92
CA ARG A 20 58.30 9.37 2.36
C ARG A 20 58.49 10.87 2.09
N ALA A 21 57.88 11.41 1.04
CA ALA A 21 57.73 12.84 0.86
C ALA A 21 56.65 13.38 1.81
N PRO A 22 56.86 14.49 2.54
CA PRO A 22 55.84 15.06 3.41
C PRO A 22 54.94 15.98 2.57
N LEU A 23 53.84 15.45 2.04
CA LEU A 23 52.78 16.29 1.49
C LEU A 23 51.78 16.63 2.60
N LEU A 24 51.63 17.94 2.81
CA LEU A 24 50.71 18.59 3.74
C LEU A 24 49.36 17.86 3.80
N ARG A 25 48.96 17.47 5.02
CA ARG A 25 47.66 16.86 5.31
C ARG A 25 46.59 17.95 5.15
N ALA A 26 46.08 18.15 3.94
CA ALA A 26 44.86 18.90 3.73
C ALA A 26 43.76 18.20 4.54
N HIS A 27 43.33 18.84 5.63
CA HIS A 27 42.23 18.37 6.45
C HIS A 27 40.94 18.61 5.66
N TRP A 28 40.62 17.69 4.76
CA TRP A 28 39.29 17.63 4.19
C TRP A 28 38.34 17.23 5.32
N SER A 29 37.69 18.21 5.94
CA SER A 29 36.55 17.94 6.80
C SER A 29 35.33 17.76 5.89
N PRO A 30 34.73 16.57 5.78
CA PRO A 30 33.48 16.44 5.08
C PRO A 30 32.45 17.23 5.90
N VAL A 31 31.90 18.30 5.32
CA VAL A 31 30.64 18.89 5.79
C VAL A 31 29.65 17.72 5.84
N SER A 32 29.21 17.36 7.04
CA SER A 32 28.16 16.37 7.24
C SER A 32 26.90 16.93 6.60
N THR A 33 26.70 16.55 5.33
CA THR A 33 25.39 16.61 4.71
C THR A 33 24.62 15.43 5.27
N ASP A 34 24.08 15.59 6.47
CA ASP A 34 22.97 14.79 6.96
C ASP A 34 21.70 15.17 6.18
N VAL A 35 21.79 15.22 4.85
CA VAL A 35 20.63 15.17 3.99
C VAL A 35 20.32 13.68 3.90
N ALA A 36 19.40 13.24 4.76
CA ALA A 36 18.84 11.91 4.71
C ALA A 36 18.48 11.61 3.25
N ALA A 37 19.26 10.72 2.62
CA ALA A 37 18.95 10.26 1.28
C ALA A 37 17.50 9.78 1.29
N PRO A 38 16.65 10.18 0.32
CA PRO A 38 15.31 9.64 0.24
C PRO A 38 15.48 8.12 0.20
N SER A 39 14.90 7.42 1.18
CA SER A 39 15.02 5.97 1.31
C SER A 39 14.50 5.36 0.01
N VAL A 40 15.41 5.06 -0.92
CA VAL A 40 15.09 4.45 -2.20
C VAL A 40 14.49 3.11 -1.84
N ALA A 41 13.18 2.97 -2.06
CA ALA A 41 12.46 1.73 -1.81
C ALA A 41 13.30 0.59 -2.39
N GLU A 42 13.68 -0.37 -1.54
CA GLU A 42 14.53 -1.47 -1.96
C GLU A 42 13.93 -2.13 -3.22
N PRO A 43 14.75 -2.40 -4.24
CA PRO A 43 14.23 -3.00 -5.47
C PRO A 43 13.52 -4.32 -5.13
N PRO A 44 12.32 -4.56 -5.70
CA PRO A 44 11.51 -5.70 -5.31
C PRO A 44 12.31 -6.99 -5.49
N LYS A 45 12.36 -7.81 -4.43
CA LYS A 45 13.07 -9.10 -4.46
C LYS A 45 12.56 -9.92 -5.65
N ARG A 46 13.45 -10.21 -6.60
CA ARG A 46 13.11 -10.91 -7.83
C ARG A 46 12.68 -12.34 -7.50
N ASN A 47 11.39 -12.64 -7.68
CA ASN A 47 10.84 -13.97 -7.48
C ASN A 47 11.45 -14.95 -8.50
N LYS A 48 12.20 -15.95 -8.01
CA LYS A 48 12.83 -17.02 -8.83
C LYS A 48 11.82 -18.14 -9.18
N LEU A 49 10.61 -17.76 -9.58
CA LEU A 49 9.59 -18.74 -9.99
C LEU A 49 9.95 -19.29 -11.38
N LYS A 50 10.18 -20.61 -11.46
CA LYS A 50 10.59 -21.30 -12.70
C LYS A 50 9.46 -21.41 -13.73
N ILE A 51 8.22 -21.59 -13.27
CA ILE A 51 7.05 -21.77 -14.14
C ILE A 51 6.57 -20.39 -14.66
N PRO A 52 6.48 -20.16 -15.98
CA PRO A 52 6.13 -18.86 -16.55
C PRO A 52 4.78 -18.31 -16.07
N THR A 53 3.74 -19.15 -15.97
CA THR A 53 2.40 -18.75 -15.52
C THR A 53 2.40 -18.25 -14.07
N LYS A 54 3.09 -18.98 -13.18
CA LYS A 54 3.25 -18.58 -11.77
C LYS A 54 4.04 -17.28 -11.65
N ARG A 55 5.07 -17.11 -12.49
CA ARG A 55 5.86 -15.88 -12.52
C ARG A 55 5.03 -14.68 -12.99
N ALA A 56 4.23 -14.84 -14.05
CA ALA A 56 3.32 -13.79 -14.53
C ALA A 56 2.29 -13.41 -13.46
N ALA A 57 1.68 -14.40 -12.78
CA ALA A 57 0.74 -14.13 -11.70
C ALA A 57 1.38 -13.36 -10.53
N ALA A 58 2.62 -13.70 -10.15
CA ALA A 58 3.34 -12.98 -9.11
C ALA A 58 3.67 -11.52 -9.52
N LEU A 59 4.05 -11.29 -10.77
CA LEU A 59 4.28 -9.94 -11.30
C LEU A 59 2.99 -9.10 -11.30
N LEU A 60 1.85 -9.70 -11.70
CA LEU A 60 0.55 -9.03 -11.63
C LEU A 60 0.18 -8.64 -10.21
N GLN A 61 0.41 -9.52 -9.22
CA GLN A 61 0.17 -9.21 -7.82
C GLN A 61 1.05 -8.06 -7.31
N GLN A 62 2.31 -8.00 -7.74
CA GLN A 62 3.22 -6.89 -7.40
C GLN A 62 2.70 -5.57 -7.96
N LEU A 63 2.33 -5.54 -9.24
CA LEU A 63 1.77 -4.34 -9.88
C LEU A 63 0.45 -3.90 -9.24
N GLU A 64 -0.42 -4.84 -8.87
CA GLU A 64 -1.66 -4.53 -8.14
C GLU A 64 -1.38 -3.92 -6.76
N ALA A 65 -0.40 -4.47 -6.03
CA ALA A 65 -0.02 -3.95 -4.72
C ALA A 65 0.58 -2.54 -4.81
N GLU A 66 1.45 -2.29 -5.78
CA GLU A 66 2.01 -0.96 -6.06
C GLU A 66 0.91 0.05 -6.43
N ALA A 67 -0.03 -0.35 -7.30
CA ALA A 67 -1.16 0.49 -7.68
C ALA A 67 -2.05 0.83 -6.48
N VAL A 68 -2.32 -0.13 -5.59
CA VAL A 68 -3.08 0.08 -4.37
C VAL A 68 -2.35 1.02 -3.40
N ALA A 69 -1.05 0.81 -3.19
CA ALA A 69 -0.23 1.65 -2.33
C ALA A 69 -0.28 3.11 -2.80
N ASN A 70 0.02 3.34 -4.08
CA ASN A 70 -0.01 4.66 -4.71
C ASN A 70 -1.39 5.32 -4.60
N ALA A 71 -2.47 4.56 -4.79
CA ALA A 71 -3.84 5.08 -4.72
C ALA A 71 -4.35 5.32 -3.29
N SER A 72 -3.70 4.74 -2.28
CA SER A 72 -4.03 4.91 -0.86
C SER A 72 -3.25 6.05 -0.18
N THR A 73 -2.13 6.46 -0.77
CA THR A 73 -1.30 7.56 -0.27
C THR A 73 -2.13 8.84 -0.11
N GLY A 74 -2.13 9.40 1.10
CA GLY A 74 -2.81 10.67 1.41
C GLY A 74 -4.32 10.59 1.64
N LYS A 75 -4.91 9.39 1.74
CA LYS A 75 -6.34 9.22 2.06
C LYS A 75 -6.56 8.77 3.50
N GLU A 76 -7.52 9.41 4.16
CA GLU A 76 -8.00 8.99 5.48
C GLU A 76 -9.15 8.00 5.32
N ILE A 77 -8.83 6.69 5.40
CA ILE A 77 -9.81 5.61 5.31
C ILE A 77 -9.75 4.79 6.60
N GLU A 78 -10.77 4.91 7.43
CA GLU A 78 -10.90 4.10 8.64
C GLU A 78 -11.28 2.65 8.31
N ALA A 79 -10.94 1.73 9.21
CA ALA A 79 -11.27 0.32 9.04
C ALA A 79 -12.75 0.07 9.38
N PHE A 80 -13.56 -0.19 8.36
CA PHE A 80 -14.99 -0.51 8.52
C PHE A 80 -15.36 -1.91 8.02
N LYS A 81 -16.48 -2.42 8.53
CA LYS A 81 -17.05 -3.73 8.20
C LYS A 81 -18.50 -3.58 7.71
N PRO A 82 -19.05 -4.61 7.03
CA PRO A 82 -20.47 -4.65 6.73
C PRO A 82 -21.29 -4.50 8.02
N GLY A 83 -22.29 -3.63 7.98
CA GLY A 83 -23.18 -3.32 9.09
C GLY A 83 -22.79 -2.11 9.93
N ASP A 84 -21.65 -1.48 9.65
CA ASP A 84 -21.26 -0.19 10.23
C ASP A 84 -21.91 0.96 9.45
N ALA A 85 -22.19 2.07 10.12
CA ALA A 85 -22.60 3.32 9.51
C ALA A 85 -21.36 4.16 9.19
N VAL A 86 -21.26 4.64 7.96
CA VAL A 86 -20.11 5.40 7.47
C VAL A 86 -20.55 6.71 6.85
N GLU A 87 -19.70 7.73 6.97
CA GLU A 87 -19.76 8.96 6.21
C GLU A 87 -18.63 8.96 5.18
N VAL A 88 -18.98 9.20 3.93
CA VAL A 88 -18.06 9.24 2.80
C VAL A 88 -18.06 10.63 2.19
N GLN A 89 -16.86 11.17 2.01
CA GLN A 89 -16.65 12.41 1.29
C GLN A 89 -16.15 12.10 -0.13
N TYR A 90 -16.92 12.54 -1.12
CA TYR A 90 -16.68 12.27 -2.53
C TYR A 90 -16.63 13.57 -3.32
N LEU A 91 -15.67 13.69 -4.22
CA LEU A 91 -15.55 14.83 -5.11
C LEU A 91 -16.41 14.61 -6.36
N LEU A 92 -17.25 15.59 -6.72
CA LEU A 92 -18.17 15.43 -7.84
C LEU A 92 -17.48 15.50 -9.22
N SER A 93 -16.37 16.23 -9.33
CA SER A 93 -15.60 16.38 -10.57
C SER A 93 -14.09 16.33 -10.30
N ARG A 94 -13.32 15.80 -11.24
CA ARG A 94 -11.86 15.67 -11.13
C ARG A 94 -11.11 17.00 -11.20
N THR A 95 -11.66 18.00 -11.87
CA THR A 95 -11.01 19.32 -12.11
C THR A 95 -11.15 20.29 -10.93
N GLY A 96 -11.67 19.81 -9.80
CA GLY A 96 -12.11 20.66 -8.69
C GLY A 96 -13.61 20.87 -8.73
N GLY A 97 -14.23 20.94 -7.55
CA GLY A 97 -15.67 21.03 -7.43
C GLY A 97 -16.15 20.85 -5.99
N ARG A 98 -17.47 20.77 -5.83
CA ARG A 98 -18.11 20.55 -4.54
C ARG A 98 -17.84 19.14 -4.02
N VAL A 99 -17.51 19.06 -2.74
CA VAL A 99 -17.46 17.78 -2.00
C VAL A 99 -18.88 17.39 -1.60
N GLN A 100 -19.30 16.22 -2.04
CA GLN A 100 -20.55 15.59 -1.62
C GLN A 100 -20.28 14.68 -0.43
N ARG A 101 -21.11 14.82 0.60
CA ARG A 101 -21.10 13.95 1.78
C ARG A 101 -22.24 12.96 1.66
N VAL A 102 -21.93 11.68 1.71
CA VAL A 102 -22.91 10.60 1.64
C VAL A 102 -22.79 9.77 2.91
N LYS A 103 -23.91 9.56 3.59
CA LYS A 103 -23.99 8.73 4.80
C LYS A 103 -24.80 7.49 4.52
N GLY A 104 -24.48 6.41 5.21
CA GLY A 104 -25.34 5.24 5.27
C GLY A 104 -24.65 4.01 5.83
N VAL A 105 -25.38 2.90 5.86
CA VAL A 105 -24.90 1.61 6.34
C VAL A 105 -24.17 0.85 5.23
N VAL A 106 -23.03 0.26 5.56
CA VAL A 106 -22.28 -0.59 4.63
C VAL A 106 -22.99 -1.94 4.48
N LEU A 107 -23.54 -2.21 3.29
CA LEU A 107 -24.19 -3.49 2.98
C LEU A 107 -23.19 -4.61 2.70
N ALA A 108 -22.14 -4.28 1.95
CA ALA A 108 -21.18 -5.26 1.46
C ALA A 108 -19.85 -4.56 1.12
N ARG A 109 -18.76 -5.29 1.31
CA ARG A 109 -17.41 -4.90 0.90
C ARG A 109 -16.81 -5.99 0.01
N ARG A 110 -16.22 -5.60 -1.11
CA ARG A 110 -15.52 -6.46 -2.07
C ARG A 110 -14.06 -6.03 -2.10
N ASN A 111 -13.16 -6.94 -1.76
CA ASN A 111 -11.72 -6.70 -1.81
C ASN A 111 -11.15 -7.38 -3.06
N ARG A 112 -10.71 -6.59 -4.05
CA ARG A 112 -10.16 -7.05 -5.33
C ARG A 112 -9.07 -6.08 -5.82
N GLY A 113 -8.00 -5.97 -5.03
CA GLY A 113 -6.88 -5.06 -5.30
C GLY A 113 -7.37 -3.61 -5.53
N THR A 114 -6.93 -3.00 -6.62
CA THR A 114 -7.31 -1.65 -7.04
C THR A 114 -8.82 -1.47 -7.24
N SER A 115 -9.54 -2.53 -7.61
CA SER A 115 -10.99 -2.49 -7.85
C SER A 115 -11.85 -2.76 -6.60
N SER A 116 -11.24 -2.68 -5.41
CA SER A 116 -11.94 -2.86 -4.14
C SER A 116 -13.03 -1.80 -3.97
N SER A 117 -14.23 -2.25 -3.59
CA SER A 117 -15.41 -1.41 -3.51
C SER A 117 -16.33 -1.84 -2.37
N PHE A 118 -17.22 -0.96 -1.96
CA PHE A 118 -18.24 -1.22 -0.96
C PHE A 118 -19.54 -0.55 -1.37
N VAL A 119 -20.65 -1.07 -0.84
CA VAL A 119 -21.99 -0.56 -1.12
C VAL A 119 -22.55 0.03 0.16
N ILE A 120 -23.01 1.27 0.08
CA ILE A 120 -23.69 1.97 1.16
C ILE A 120 -25.17 2.02 0.83
N ARG A 121 -26.01 1.91 1.85
CA ARG A 121 -27.45 2.13 1.77
C ARG A 121 -27.90 3.15 2.81
N ASN A 122 -28.80 4.05 2.43
CA ASN A 122 -29.49 4.95 3.34
C ASN A 122 -30.96 5.10 2.89
N HIS A 123 -31.81 5.66 3.75
CA HIS A 123 -33.14 6.12 3.39
C HIS A 123 -33.26 7.61 3.68
N ILE A 124 -33.48 8.41 2.64
CA ILE A 124 -33.56 9.87 2.74
C ILE A 124 -34.91 10.29 2.15
N GLY A 125 -35.70 11.06 2.92
CA GLY A 125 -36.99 11.57 2.45
C GLY A 125 -37.98 10.49 2.00
N GLY A 126 -37.94 9.31 2.61
CA GLY A 126 -38.80 8.16 2.26
C GLY A 126 -38.28 7.27 1.13
N TYR A 127 -37.23 7.68 0.41
CA TYR A 127 -36.65 6.90 -0.69
C TYR A 127 -35.40 6.14 -0.26
N GLY A 128 -35.28 4.88 -0.68
CA GLY A 128 -34.07 4.07 -0.48
C GLY A 128 -32.98 4.49 -1.46
N TYR A 129 -31.84 4.91 -0.93
CA TYR A 129 -30.64 5.27 -1.68
C TYR A 129 -29.58 4.18 -1.52
N GLU A 130 -29.03 3.70 -2.63
CA GLU A 130 -27.87 2.79 -2.65
C GLU A 130 -26.77 3.36 -3.53
N GLN A 131 -25.53 3.35 -3.03
CA GLN A 131 -24.38 3.80 -3.80
C GLN A 131 -23.21 2.84 -3.63
N LYS A 132 -22.62 2.45 -4.76
CA LYS A 132 -21.38 1.67 -4.81
C LYS A 132 -20.20 2.61 -4.94
N ILE A 133 -19.24 2.49 -4.03
CA ILE A 133 -18.06 3.35 -3.95
C ILE A 133 -16.79 2.50 -4.07
N PHE A 134 -15.81 2.99 -4.83
CA PHE A 134 -14.51 2.35 -4.99
C PHE A 134 -13.50 2.96 -4.02
N LEU A 135 -12.83 2.13 -3.22
CA LEU A 135 -11.89 2.55 -2.16
C LEU A 135 -10.67 3.29 -2.71
N HIS A 136 -10.19 2.86 -3.87
CA HIS A 136 -8.98 3.43 -4.48
C HIS A 136 -9.30 4.48 -5.55
N SER A 137 -10.55 4.93 -5.66
CA SER A 137 -10.92 6.01 -6.60
C SER A 137 -10.19 7.30 -6.25
N PRO A 138 -9.68 8.07 -7.24
CA PRO A 138 -9.08 9.39 -6.99
C PRO A 138 -10.11 10.42 -6.50
N LEU A 139 -11.40 10.17 -6.72
CA LEU A 139 -12.49 11.06 -6.29
C LEU A 139 -12.92 10.84 -4.83
N LEU A 140 -12.49 9.74 -4.21
CA LEU A 140 -12.76 9.46 -2.80
C LEU A 140 -11.75 10.21 -1.94
N GLN A 141 -12.25 11.07 -1.04
CA GLN A 141 -11.39 11.86 -0.15
C GLN A 141 -11.21 11.18 1.20
N SER A 142 -12.31 10.89 1.91
CA SER A 142 -12.27 10.28 3.22
C SER A 142 -13.45 9.34 3.46
N VAL A 143 -13.22 8.35 4.34
CA VAL A 143 -14.25 7.45 4.85
C VAL A 143 -14.11 7.39 6.36
N LYS A 144 -15.13 7.89 7.06
CA LYS A 144 -15.21 7.92 8.52
C LYS A 144 -16.30 6.98 9.01
N VAL A 145 -16.04 6.24 10.07
CA VAL A 145 -17.03 5.39 10.73
C VAL A 145 -17.81 6.26 11.72
N LEU A 146 -19.12 6.40 11.48
CA LEU A 146 -20.00 7.12 12.39
C LEU A 146 -20.40 6.24 13.57
N GLN A 147 -20.75 4.98 13.30
CA GLN A 147 -21.19 4.03 14.32
C GLN A 147 -20.88 2.59 13.91
N GLU A 148 -20.19 1.87 14.78
CA GLU A 148 -19.99 0.43 14.62
C GLU A 148 -21.27 -0.35 14.92
N ALA A 149 -21.49 -1.44 14.17
CA ALA A 149 -22.63 -2.34 14.38
C ALA A 149 -24.01 -1.63 14.44
N PHE A 150 -24.21 -0.63 13.57
CA PHE A 150 -25.39 0.22 13.51
C PHE A 150 -26.71 -0.55 13.50
N ILE A 151 -26.81 -1.62 12.70
CA ILE A 151 -28.05 -2.40 12.49
C ILE A 151 -28.60 -2.99 13.79
N HIS A 152 -27.71 -3.37 14.72
CA HIS A 152 -28.10 -3.92 16.02
C HIS A 152 -27.96 -2.89 17.14
N LYS A 153 -27.95 -1.59 16.82
CA LYS A 153 -27.80 -0.48 17.75
C LYS A 153 -26.53 -0.62 18.62
N GLY A 154 -25.43 -1.07 18.02
CA GLY A 154 -24.15 -1.29 18.72
C GLY A 154 -24.09 -2.55 19.58
N LYS A 155 -25.17 -3.32 19.73
CA LYS A 155 -25.20 -4.49 20.63
C LYS A 155 -24.41 -5.68 20.11
N LYS A 156 -24.42 -5.89 18.80
CA LYS A 156 -23.87 -7.10 18.19
C LYS A 156 -23.46 -6.87 16.75
N ARG A 157 -22.41 -7.55 16.31
CA ARG A 157 -22.00 -7.58 14.90
C ARG A 157 -22.96 -8.42 14.07
N VAL A 158 -23.14 -8.02 12.82
CA VAL A 158 -23.88 -8.81 11.84
C VAL A 158 -23.15 -10.12 11.55
N ARG A 159 -23.93 -11.18 11.29
CA ARG A 159 -23.38 -12.51 11.00
C ARG A 159 -23.11 -12.74 9.51
N ARG A 160 -23.81 -12.03 8.63
CA ARG A 160 -23.67 -12.17 7.18
C ARG A 160 -22.61 -11.19 6.66
N ALA A 161 -21.76 -11.64 5.73
CA ALA A 161 -20.77 -10.78 5.08
C ALA A 161 -21.38 -9.77 4.10
N LYS A 162 -22.58 -10.07 3.56
CA LYS A 162 -23.35 -9.19 2.69
C LYS A 162 -24.79 -9.08 3.19
N LEU A 163 -25.28 -7.86 3.32
CA LEU A 163 -26.52 -7.54 4.01
C LEU A 163 -27.65 -7.15 3.05
N PHE A 164 -27.68 -7.74 1.85
CA PHE A 164 -28.68 -7.39 0.82
C PHE A 164 -30.13 -7.62 1.27
N TYR A 165 -30.36 -8.44 2.29
CA TYR A 165 -31.69 -8.61 2.90
C TYR A 165 -32.25 -7.30 3.47
N LEU A 166 -31.42 -6.30 3.79
CA LEU A 166 -31.88 -5.00 4.28
C LEU A 166 -32.70 -4.21 3.26
N ARG A 167 -32.70 -4.61 1.98
CA ARG A 167 -33.55 -4.02 0.93
C ARG A 167 -35.04 -4.23 1.19
N GLU A 168 -35.38 -5.37 1.78
CA GLU A 168 -36.75 -5.80 2.07
C GLU A 168 -37.16 -5.53 3.53
N LYS A 169 -36.22 -5.02 4.35
CA LYS A 169 -36.48 -4.75 5.76
C LYS A 169 -36.91 -3.32 5.99
N ALA A 170 -37.37 -3.07 7.22
CA ALA A 170 -37.80 -1.74 7.65
C ALA A 170 -36.68 -0.71 7.42
N PRO A 171 -37.04 0.49 6.93
CA PRO A 171 -36.07 1.56 6.63
C PRO A 171 -35.28 1.98 7.88
N SER A 172 -35.88 1.84 9.07
CA SER A 172 -35.27 2.16 10.37
C SER A 172 -33.92 1.46 10.63
N LEU A 173 -33.66 0.32 9.99
CA LEU A 173 -32.37 -0.38 10.11
C LEU A 173 -31.24 0.25 9.29
N THR A 174 -31.57 1.15 8.37
CA THR A 174 -30.63 1.68 7.39
C THR A 174 -30.64 3.20 7.28
N THR A 175 -31.62 3.88 7.87
CA THR A 175 -31.65 5.34 8.02
C THR A 175 -30.54 5.78 8.97
N VAL A 176 -29.53 6.45 8.44
CA VAL A 176 -28.40 7.06 9.18
C VAL A 176 -28.52 8.57 9.14
#